data_AF-A0AAE0P8T6-F1
#
_entry.id   AF-A0AAE0P8T6-F1
#
_cell.length_a   1.000
_cell.length_b   1.000
_cell.length_c   1.000
_cell.angle_alpha   90.00
_cell.angle_beta   90.00
_cell.angle_gamma   90.00
#
_symmetry.space_group_name_H-M   'P 1'
#
loop_
_entity.id
_entity.type
_entity.pdbx_description
1 polymer ?
#
loop_
_entity_poly.entity_id
_entity_poly.type
_entity_poly.pdbx_seq_one_letter_code
_entity_poly.pdbx_strand_id
1 'polypeptide(L)'
;MNCCRLGQPLLHQACYRSRIPSPNAAAISRCLVQGQGPKLLPLSFSSPPIHPDLRRRFYVQSPATSNTTSPFLQQPLLQNPQVATHTAALEPVPSLWSSRRSRASLVPPASLTRHFLVRRYSQSAKMTVNNFTKKHKVTVIGSGNWGTTVAKLVAENCAEHPDIFEKDVQMWVYEENVTVPKDSKHFDASIGEQPQKLTQIINTYHENVKYLPGIPLPHNIVANPSLVDAVKDSSILIFNLPHEFIGNICRQIKDHIAPYARGISCIKGVSVTDDKIELICNFISDALNIYCGALSGANIASEIANEQWCETTIAYNTPVCDRRDENGKPIANGHANGDGGVVNGHHKQLTPLPVEYPPLDHDEWSLLFSRPYFTVSMVSDIVGVSLAGALKNIVAIACGYVEGHGWNMTAKTAVMRRGMQETIRFANEFFPGQIEPRTFWEESAGWGDMIVSCTSARNWRCSKLAVERNLPIEEVEKTELNGQKLQGISTTREVTSFLRAKGAEERYPVFMAVERIINQEIKVEDIPKLFK
;
A
#
# COMPACT_ATOMS: atom_id res chain seq x y z
N MET A 1 -12.46 55.85 -31.40
CA MET A 1 -13.31 56.49 -32.43
C MET A 1 -14.60 55.69 -32.58
N ASN A 2 -15.58 56.25 -33.30
CA ASN A 2 -16.93 55.73 -33.64
C ASN A 2 -16.93 54.30 -34.25
N CYS A 3 -18.04 53.52 -34.34
CA CYS A 3 -19.33 53.41 -33.62
C CYS A 3 -20.10 52.15 -34.16
N CYS A 4 -21.36 51.93 -33.75
CA CYS A 4 -22.33 50.87 -34.16
C CYS A 4 -22.06 49.45 -33.61
N ARG A 5 -23.02 48.64 -33.11
CA ARG A 5 -24.46 48.32 -33.45
C ARG A 5 -24.58 47.42 -34.70
N LEU A 6 -25.40 46.35 -34.75
CA LEU A 6 -26.56 45.91 -33.92
C LEU A 6 -26.78 44.37 -34.04
N GLY A 7 -27.50 43.71 -33.12
CA GLY A 7 -28.02 42.34 -33.35
C GLY A 7 -28.36 41.49 -32.10
N GLN A 8 -29.65 41.28 -31.83
CA GLN A 8 -30.21 40.21 -30.96
C GLN A 8 -31.33 39.48 -31.76
N PRO A 9 -31.80 38.30 -31.30
CA PRO A 9 -33.04 38.30 -30.48
C PRO A 9 -32.97 37.41 -29.23
N LEU A 10 -34.04 37.46 -28.41
CA LEU A 10 -34.15 36.82 -27.08
C LEU A 10 -34.91 35.48 -27.13
N LEU A 11 -34.79 34.67 -26.04
CA LEU A 11 -35.95 34.17 -25.30
C LEU A 11 -35.62 33.66 -23.87
N HIS A 12 -36.68 33.46 -23.08
CA HIS A 12 -36.74 33.11 -21.65
C HIS A 12 -36.20 31.69 -21.31
N GLN A 13 -36.06 31.18 -20.06
CA GLN A 13 -36.42 31.59 -18.67
C GLN A 13 -35.51 30.77 -17.70
N ALA A 14 -35.20 31.08 -16.42
CA ALA A 14 -35.09 32.30 -15.59
C ALA A 14 -34.44 31.89 -14.23
N CYS A 15 -34.50 32.73 -13.17
CA CYS A 15 -34.01 32.40 -11.82
C CYS A 15 -35.05 32.68 -10.72
N TYR A 16 -34.97 31.94 -9.60
CA TYR A 16 -35.73 32.23 -8.38
C TYR A 16 -34.81 32.84 -7.29
N ARG A 17 -35.28 33.90 -6.63
CA ARG A 17 -34.71 34.48 -5.40
C ARG A 17 -35.85 34.77 -4.43
N SER A 18 -35.68 34.39 -3.16
CA SER A 18 -36.51 34.85 -2.04
C SER A 18 -35.75 35.86 -1.17
N ARG A 19 -36.46 36.66 -0.37
CA ARG A 19 -35.88 37.74 0.47
C ARG A 19 -36.17 37.52 1.96
N ILE A 20 -35.33 38.16 2.77
CA ILE A 20 -35.45 38.36 4.23
C ILE A 20 -36.67 39.25 4.53
N PRO A 21 -37.27 39.12 5.73
CA PRO A 21 -37.40 40.31 6.59
C PRO A 21 -36.91 40.07 8.03
N SER A 22 -36.56 41.16 8.72
CA SER A 22 -36.16 41.20 10.13
C SER A 22 -36.91 42.33 10.85
N PRO A 23 -36.96 42.31 12.20
CA PRO A 23 -37.18 43.53 12.95
C PRO A 23 -36.20 43.77 14.12
N ASN A 24 -36.00 45.06 14.39
CA ASN A 24 -35.38 45.76 15.54
C ASN A 24 -35.26 44.97 16.87
N ALA A 25 -34.16 44.97 17.62
CA ALA A 25 -33.22 46.02 18.07
C ALA A 25 -33.60 46.71 19.41
N ALA A 26 -32.74 46.52 20.42
CA ALA A 26 -32.61 47.32 21.65
C ALA A 26 -31.22 47.06 22.27
N ALA A 27 -30.68 47.99 23.06
CA ALA A 27 -29.39 47.86 23.76
C ALA A 27 -29.49 48.38 25.20
N ILE A 28 -28.65 47.84 26.11
CA ILE A 28 -28.31 48.27 27.50
C ILE A 28 -27.59 47.07 28.18
N SER A 29 -26.76 47.19 29.23
CA SER A 29 -25.55 48.02 29.46
C SER A 29 -24.99 47.70 30.87
N ARG A 30 -23.78 47.11 30.94
CA ARG A 30 -22.82 47.10 32.08
C ARG A 30 -23.24 46.56 33.47
N CYS A 31 -22.19 46.29 34.26
CA CYS A 31 -22.14 46.05 35.73
C CYS A 31 -22.58 44.67 36.26
N LEU A 32 -22.06 44.16 37.40
CA LEU A 32 -20.71 44.13 38.01
C LEU A 32 -20.80 43.36 39.35
N VAL A 33 -19.67 42.81 39.84
CA VAL A 33 -19.38 42.47 41.26
C VAL A 33 -20.15 41.30 41.96
N GLN A 34 -19.35 40.26 42.29
CA GLN A 34 -19.24 39.47 43.55
C GLN A 34 -20.48 39.11 44.41
N GLY A 35 -20.45 37.90 45.00
CA GLY A 35 -20.85 37.74 46.42
C GLY A 35 -21.43 36.41 46.89
N GLN A 36 -20.58 35.53 47.45
CA GLN A 36 -20.83 34.55 48.55
C GLN A 36 -22.00 33.53 48.49
N GLY A 37 -21.72 32.28 48.91
CA GLY A 37 -22.72 31.35 49.49
C GLY A 37 -22.95 31.64 50.99
N PRO A 38 -23.55 30.76 51.83
CA PRO A 38 -23.22 29.31 51.87
C PRO A 38 -24.33 28.33 52.40
N LYS A 39 -23.98 27.04 52.61
CA LYS A 39 -24.60 26.05 53.56
C LYS A 39 -26.05 25.55 53.24
N LEU A 40 -26.55 24.34 53.57
CA LEU A 40 -26.10 23.03 54.14
C LEU A 40 -26.98 21.91 53.49
N LEU A 41 -26.49 20.72 53.12
CA LEU A 41 -26.49 19.40 53.86
C LEU A 41 -27.81 18.98 54.56
N PRO A 42 -28.07 17.65 54.76
CA PRO A 42 -28.06 16.53 53.80
C PRO A 42 -29.29 15.56 54.02
N LEU A 43 -29.35 14.41 53.33
CA LEU A 43 -30.25 13.29 53.71
C LEU A 43 -29.59 11.90 53.54
N SER A 44 -29.75 11.03 54.55
CA SER A 44 -29.22 9.66 54.57
C SER A 44 -29.86 8.78 55.67
N PHE A 45 -30.52 7.67 55.30
CA PHE A 45 -30.99 6.55 56.16
C PHE A 45 -31.25 5.35 55.22
N SER A 46 -30.64 4.15 55.33
CA SER A 46 -30.59 3.11 56.38
C SER A 46 -31.72 2.05 56.30
N SER A 47 -31.37 0.77 56.13
CA SER A 47 -32.25 -0.44 56.19
C SER A 47 -32.64 -0.79 57.65
N PRO A 48 -33.53 -1.78 57.97
CA PRO A 48 -33.56 -3.24 57.57
C PRO A 48 -35.02 -3.79 57.38
N PRO A 49 -35.48 -5.07 57.63
CA PRO A 49 -34.81 -6.37 57.92
C PRO A 49 -35.40 -7.70 57.27
N ILE A 50 -34.51 -8.65 56.89
CA ILE A 50 -34.41 -10.11 57.28
C ILE A 50 -35.48 -11.23 56.91
N HIS A 51 -35.03 -12.23 56.10
CA HIS A 51 -35.32 -13.73 56.01
C HIS A 51 -36.70 -14.36 55.69
N PRO A 52 -36.83 -15.71 55.39
CA PRO A 52 -35.85 -16.79 55.02
C PRO A 52 -36.25 -17.68 53.78
N ASP A 53 -35.57 -18.77 53.30
CA ASP A 53 -34.25 -19.44 53.54
C ASP A 53 -33.33 -19.29 52.27
N LEU A 54 -33.24 -20.12 51.21
CA LEU A 54 -33.67 -21.52 50.95
C LEU A 54 -32.64 -22.33 50.09
N ARG A 55 -31.42 -22.53 50.62
CA ARG A 55 -30.50 -23.70 50.43
C ARG A 55 -29.84 -24.10 49.07
N ARG A 56 -28.49 -24.22 49.16
CA ARG A 56 -27.55 -25.22 48.51
C ARG A 56 -27.26 -25.06 47.00
N ARG A 57 -26.09 -25.41 46.44
CA ARG A 57 -24.74 -25.88 46.92
C ARG A 57 -23.71 -25.46 45.83
N PHE A 58 -22.55 -24.86 46.14
CA PHE A 58 -21.22 -25.49 46.40
C PHE A 58 -20.72 -26.46 45.30
N TYR A 59 -19.44 -26.49 44.89
CA TYR A 59 -18.21 -25.84 45.41
C TYR A 59 -17.14 -25.65 44.30
N VAL A 60 -16.19 -24.72 44.49
CA VAL A 60 -14.92 -24.56 43.73
C VAL A 60 -13.75 -25.10 44.57
N GLN A 61 -12.73 -25.74 43.98
CA GLN A 61 -11.41 -25.83 44.66
C GLN A 61 -10.18 -26.14 43.78
N SER A 62 -9.03 -25.79 44.34
CA SER A 62 -7.60 -25.99 43.99
C SER A 62 -6.81 -25.67 45.30
N PRO A 63 -5.49 -25.94 45.50
CA PRO A 63 -4.42 -26.06 44.49
C PRO A 63 -3.24 -27.05 44.80
N ALA A 64 -2.17 -26.95 43.98
CA ALA A 64 -0.72 -27.01 44.34
C ALA A 64 0.09 -28.33 44.47
N THR A 65 1.16 -28.39 43.64
CA THR A 65 2.56 -28.86 43.88
C THR A 65 2.92 -30.32 44.25
N SER A 66 3.74 -30.98 43.42
CA SER A 66 5.19 -31.26 43.68
C SER A 66 5.87 -32.11 42.56
N ASN A 67 7.18 -32.38 42.67
CA ASN A 67 8.08 -33.00 41.65
C ASN A 67 7.96 -34.56 41.60
N THR A 68 8.35 -35.31 40.56
CA THR A 68 9.76 -35.58 40.13
C THR A 68 9.88 -36.49 38.88
N THR A 69 11.05 -36.44 38.20
CA THR A 69 11.73 -37.51 37.40
C THR A 69 11.22 -38.00 36.03
N SER A 70 12.19 -38.45 35.21
CA SER A 70 12.16 -39.02 33.84
C SER A 70 12.66 -40.51 33.90
N PRO A 71 12.97 -41.29 32.82
CA PRO A 71 12.92 -41.07 31.36
C PRO A 71 12.37 -42.28 30.52
N PHE A 72 12.62 -42.28 29.19
CA PHE A 72 12.54 -43.42 28.22
C PHE A 72 11.13 -43.94 27.82
N LEU A 73 10.89 -44.64 26.68
CA LEU A 73 11.73 -45.21 25.60
C LEU A 73 10.94 -45.36 24.26
N GLN A 74 11.63 -45.29 23.10
CA GLN A 74 11.33 -45.90 21.77
C GLN A 74 9.96 -45.80 21.04
N GLN A 75 10.03 -45.51 19.72
CA GLN A 75 9.07 -45.98 18.69
C GLN A 75 9.46 -47.39 18.19
N PRO A 76 8.60 -48.14 17.45
CA PRO A 76 8.62 -47.98 15.99
C PRO A 76 7.26 -48.11 15.24
N LEU A 77 7.31 -47.67 13.98
CA LEU A 77 6.39 -47.82 12.84
C LEU A 77 5.48 -49.08 12.78
N LEU A 78 4.25 -48.92 12.26
CA LEU A 78 3.61 -49.91 11.35
C LEU A 78 2.44 -49.33 10.49
N GLN A 79 2.67 -49.26 9.18
CA GLN A 79 1.77 -49.44 8.00
C GLN A 79 0.34 -48.84 7.88
N ASN A 80 0.04 -48.37 6.65
CA ASN A 80 -1.30 -48.06 6.12
C ASN A 80 -2.22 -49.29 6.01
N PRO A 81 -3.55 -49.05 5.97
CA PRO A 81 -4.42 -49.70 4.97
C PRO A 81 -5.04 -48.68 3.98
N GLN A 82 -5.75 -49.20 2.97
CA GLN A 82 -6.12 -48.48 1.74
C GLN A 82 -7.44 -47.69 1.80
N VAL A 83 -7.58 -46.71 0.89
CA VAL A 83 -8.84 -45.99 0.64
C VAL A 83 -9.84 -46.90 -0.09
N ALA A 84 -11.07 -47.00 0.44
CA ALA A 84 -12.18 -47.69 -0.21
C ALA A 84 -13.11 -46.70 -0.93
N THR A 85 -13.47 -46.99 -2.17
CA THR A 85 -14.37 -46.17 -2.99
C THR A 85 -15.84 -46.52 -2.78
N HIS A 86 -16.68 -45.55 -2.46
CA HIS A 86 -18.14 -45.69 -2.49
C HIS A 86 -18.78 -44.74 -3.51
N THR A 87 -19.20 -45.28 -4.64
CA THR A 87 -20.11 -44.63 -5.59
C THR A 87 -21.57 -44.90 -5.18
N ALA A 88 -22.37 -43.84 -5.02
CA ALA A 88 -23.82 -43.94 -4.87
C ALA A 88 -24.51 -43.40 -6.13
N ALA A 89 -25.48 -44.14 -6.65
CA ALA A 89 -26.27 -43.75 -7.82
C ALA A 89 -27.59 -43.06 -7.40
N LEU A 90 -28.14 -42.22 -8.28
CA LEU A 90 -29.47 -41.63 -8.15
C LEU A 90 -30.19 -41.74 -9.49
N GLU A 91 -31.42 -42.26 -9.49
CA GLU A 91 -32.27 -42.42 -10.68
C GLU A 91 -33.24 -41.23 -10.85
N PRO A 92 -33.63 -40.86 -12.09
CA PRO A 92 -34.56 -39.78 -12.37
C PRO A 92 -36.04 -40.23 -12.41
N VAL A 93 -36.94 -39.35 -11.98
CA VAL A 93 -38.41 -39.55 -12.00
C VAL A 93 -39.02 -38.97 -13.30
N PRO A 94 -40.05 -39.59 -13.93
CA PRO A 94 -40.55 -39.15 -15.25
C PRO A 94 -41.44 -37.90 -15.23
N SER A 95 -41.45 -37.16 -16.35
CA SER A 95 -42.29 -35.98 -16.58
C SER A 95 -43.56 -36.28 -17.38
N LEU A 96 -44.61 -35.49 -17.17
CA LEU A 96 -45.93 -35.68 -17.79
C LEU A 96 -46.59 -34.32 -18.11
N TRP A 97 -46.71 -33.92 -19.40
CA TRP A 97 -47.97 -33.45 -20.04
C TRP A 97 -47.82 -32.90 -21.47
N SER A 98 -48.98 -32.86 -22.12
CA SER A 98 -49.35 -32.68 -23.53
C SER A 98 -48.94 -31.40 -24.26
N SER A 99 -48.30 -31.63 -25.41
CA SER A 99 -48.56 -31.01 -26.72
C SER A 99 -49.65 -29.93 -26.91
N ARG A 100 -49.25 -28.81 -27.53
CA ARG A 100 -49.97 -28.22 -28.69
C ARG A 100 -48.98 -27.75 -29.74
N ARG A 101 -49.29 -27.94 -31.03
CA ARG A 101 -48.49 -27.46 -32.17
C ARG A 101 -49.16 -26.25 -32.82
N SER A 102 -48.35 -25.28 -33.22
CA SER A 102 -48.60 -24.41 -34.38
C SER A 102 -47.32 -24.34 -35.22
N ARG A 103 -47.44 -24.30 -36.54
CA ARG A 103 -46.28 -24.19 -37.45
C ARG A 103 -46.00 -22.73 -37.79
N ALA A 104 -44.78 -22.29 -37.57
CA ALA A 104 -44.15 -21.18 -38.29
C ALA A 104 -42.69 -21.56 -38.54
N SER A 105 -42.28 -21.65 -39.80
CA SER A 105 -40.92 -22.05 -40.19
C SER A 105 -40.11 -20.83 -40.61
N LEU A 106 -39.24 -20.35 -39.73
CA LEU A 106 -38.18 -19.39 -40.07
C LEU A 106 -36.85 -19.82 -39.42
N VAL A 107 -35.75 -19.46 -40.08
CA VAL A 107 -34.39 -19.95 -39.82
C VAL A 107 -33.88 -19.44 -38.45
N PRO A 108 -33.24 -20.29 -37.63
CA PRO A 108 -32.64 -19.83 -36.37
C PRO A 108 -31.42 -18.93 -36.64
N PRO A 109 -31.27 -17.79 -35.94
CA PRO A 109 -30.03 -17.00 -36.00
C PRO A 109 -28.87 -17.78 -35.35
N ALA A 110 -27.66 -17.57 -35.85
CA ALA A 110 -26.47 -18.26 -35.34
C ALA A 110 -26.20 -17.94 -33.86
N SER A 111 -25.73 -18.95 -33.12
CA SER A 111 -25.42 -18.83 -31.69
C SER A 111 -24.34 -17.76 -31.46
N LEU A 112 -24.70 -16.67 -30.77
CA LEU A 112 -23.75 -15.75 -30.17
C LEU A 112 -23.08 -16.40 -28.94
N THR A 113 -22.28 -17.44 -29.20
CA THR A 113 -21.36 -18.02 -28.22
C THR A 113 -20.27 -16.99 -27.96
N ARG A 114 -20.55 -16.09 -27.02
CA ARG A 114 -19.67 -14.99 -26.60
C ARG A 114 -18.46 -15.58 -25.88
N HIS A 115 -17.51 -16.08 -26.66
CA HIS A 115 -16.23 -16.56 -26.18
C HIS A 115 -15.62 -15.46 -25.30
N PHE A 116 -15.26 -15.82 -24.06
CA PHE A 116 -14.34 -15.01 -23.28
C PHE A 116 -12.99 -15.08 -23.97
N LEU A 117 -12.81 -14.17 -24.92
CA LEU A 117 -11.56 -13.97 -25.63
C LEU A 117 -10.63 -13.27 -24.64
N VAL A 118 -10.05 -14.07 -23.74
CA VAL A 118 -8.85 -13.71 -22.98
C VAL A 118 -7.90 -13.13 -24.01
N ARG A 119 -7.64 -11.83 -23.89
CA ARG A 119 -6.84 -11.07 -24.85
C ARG A 119 -5.38 -11.49 -24.67
N ARG A 120 -5.04 -12.67 -25.21
CA ARG A 120 -3.66 -13.12 -25.40
C ARG A 120 -2.94 -11.94 -26.04
N TYR A 121 -2.01 -11.34 -25.32
CA TYR A 121 -1.09 -10.39 -25.91
C TYR A 121 -0.35 -11.14 -27.01
N SER A 122 -0.65 -10.78 -28.26
CA SER A 122 0.08 -11.32 -29.41
C SER A 122 1.51 -10.85 -29.26
N GLN A 123 2.43 -11.77 -29.02
CA GLN A 123 3.86 -11.50 -28.82
C GLN A 123 4.57 -11.18 -30.16
N SER A 124 3.87 -10.44 -31.03
CA SER A 124 4.28 -10.04 -32.37
C SER A 124 3.40 -8.88 -32.84
N ALA A 125 4.01 -7.96 -33.61
CA ALA A 125 3.45 -6.75 -34.24
C ALA A 125 3.45 -5.41 -33.45
N LYS A 126 4.53 -5.06 -32.73
CA LYS A 126 5.06 -3.68 -32.76
C LYS A 126 6.57 -3.50 -32.49
N MET A 127 7.40 -4.51 -32.82
CA MET A 127 8.86 -4.30 -32.92
C MET A 127 9.21 -3.48 -34.18
N THR A 128 9.09 -2.16 -34.07
CA THR A 128 9.88 -1.25 -34.91
C THR A 128 11.34 -1.45 -34.49
N VAL A 129 12.20 -1.94 -35.41
CA VAL A 129 13.61 -2.25 -35.11
C VAL A 129 14.44 -0.97 -35.03
N ASN A 130 14.20 -0.21 -33.96
CA ASN A 130 15.07 0.86 -33.51
C ASN A 130 16.21 0.22 -32.74
N ASN A 131 17.36 0.07 -33.39
CA ASN A 131 18.60 -0.36 -32.74
C ASN A 131 19.11 0.76 -31.82
N PHE A 132 18.52 0.84 -30.62
CA PHE A 132 18.99 1.72 -29.55
C PHE A 132 20.45 1.40 -29.22
N THR A 133 21.30 2.41 -29.22
CA THR A 133 22.75 2.26 -29.03
C THR A 133 23.17 2.19 -27.57
N LYS A 134 22.24 2.49 -26.64
CA LYS A 134 22.40 2.38 -25.19
C LYS A 134 21.25 1.56 -24.60
N LYS A 135 21.50 0.99 -23.43
CA LYS A 135 20.55 0.17 -22.67
C LYS A 135 20.34 0.77 -21.30
N HIS A 136 19.23 0.45 -20.67
CA HIS A 136 18.89 0.97 -19.36
C HIS A 136 19.69 0.28 -18.26
N LYS A 137 20.69 0.98 -17.70
CA LYS A 137 21.27 0.64 -16.40
C LYS A 137 20.26 0.91 -15.28
N VAL A 138 20.10 -0.05 -14.38
CA VAL A 138 19.10 -0.07 -13.31
C VAL A 138 19.76 -0.17 -11.93
N THR A 139 19.32 0.68 -10.99
CA THR A 139 19.74 0.63 -9.58
C THR A 139 18.53 0.51 -8.66
N VAL A 140 18.51 -0.52 -7.82
CA VAL A 140 17.62 -0.62 -6.65
C VAL A 140 18.29 0.06 -5.46
N ILE A 141 17.66 1.11 -4.95
CA ILE A 141 18.12 1.89 -3.80
C ILE A 141 17.41 1.35 -2.55
N GLY A 142 18.06 0.40 -1.87
CA GLY A 142 17.62 -0.17 -0.60
C GLY A 142 17.59 -1.70 -0.58
N SER A 143 18.19 -2.30 0.45
CA SER A 143 18.48 -3.73 0.57
C SER A 143 17.69 -4.46 1.66
N GLY A 144 16.55 -3.89 2.10
CA GLY A 144 15.64 -4.56 3.02
C GLY A 144 14.94 -5.76 2.37
N ASN A 145 13.99 -6.39 3.07
CA ASN A 145 13.27 -7.57 2.60
C ASN A 145 12.63 -7.34 1.21
N TRP A 146 11.74 -6.35 1.09
CA TRP A 146 11.13 -5.96 -0.19
C TRP A 146 12.12 -5.35 -1.19
N GLY A 147 13.23 -4.76 -0.72
CA GLY A 147 14.29 -4.21 -1.57
C GLY A 147 15.07 -5.32 -2.30
N THR A 148 15.31 -6.41 -1.60
CA THR A 148 15.94 -7.60 -2.16
C THR A 148 14.98 -8.35 -3.10
N THR A 149 13.69 -8.44 -2.75
CA THR A 149 12.68 -9.04 -3.64
C THR A 149 12.51 -8.25 -4.94
N VAL A 150 12.47 -6.90 -4.87
CA VAL A 150 12.39 -6.09 -6.11
C VAL A 150 13.70 -6.15 -6.91
N ALA A 151 14.87 -6.29 -6.27
CA ALA A 151 16.11 -6.58 -6.99
C ALA A 151 16.08 -7.93 -7.70
N LYS A 152 15.51 -9.00 -7.10
CA LYS A 152 15.33 -10.33 -7.72
C LYS A 152 14.52 -10.24 -9.03
N LEU A 153 13.30 -9.73 -8.97
CA LEU A 153 12.41 -9.67 -10.15
C LEU A 153 12.96 -8.75 -11.26
N VAL A 154 13.59 -7.63 -10.88
CA VAL A 154 14.23 -6.70 -11.82
C VAL A 154 15.44 -7.34 -12.50
N ALA A 155 16.28 -8.08 -11.77
CA ALA A 155 17.44 -8.75 -12.34
C ALA A 155 17.10 -9.96 -13.22
N GLU A 156 16.01 -10.67 -12.94
CA GLU A 156 15.45 -11.66 -13.87
C GLU A 156 15.06 -11.00 -15.20
N ASN A 157 14.25 -9.93 -15.14
CA ASN A 157 13.79 -9.23 -16.34
C ASN A 157 14.90 -8.52 -17.12
N CYS A 158 15.93 -7.98 -16.44
CA CYS A 158 17.11 -7.41 -17.10
C CYS A 158 17.97 -8.49 -17.82
N ALA A 159 17.88 -9.75 -17.40
CA ALA A 159 18.51 -10.87 -18.10
C ALA A 159 17.65 -11.42 -19.26
N GLU A 160 16.31 -11.35 -19.15
CA GLU A 160 15.36 -11.77 -20.19
C GLU A 160 15.17 -10.72 -21.30
N HIS A 161 15.40 -9.43 -21.02
CA HIS A 161 15.28 -8.30 -21.97
C HIS A 161 16.63 -7.56 -22.20
N PRO A 162 17.67 -8.25 -22.70
CA PRO A 162 19.01 -7.70 -22.89
C PRO A 162 19.12 -6.74 -24.07
N ASP A 163 18.05 -6.49 -24.82
CA ASP A 163 17.91 -5.46 -25.84
C ASP A 163 17.53 -4.09 -25.23
N ILE A 164 16.79 -4.09 -24.12
CA ILE A 164 16.30 -2.87 -23.43
C ILE A 164 17.19 -2.50 -22.24
N PHE A 165 17.58 -3.48 -21.42
CA PHE A 165 18.28 -3.24 -20.14
C PHE A 165 19.75 -3.69 -20.17
N GLU A 166 20.57 -3.09 -19.30
CA GLU A 166 21.87 -3.67 -18.96
C GLU A 166 21.66 -4.90 -18.06
N LYS A 167 22.47 -5.94 -18.26
CA LYS A 167 22.30 -7.21 -17.55
C LYS A 167 22.44 -7.05 -16.03
N ASP A 168 23.43 -6.27 -15.59
CA ASP A 168 23.82 -6.22 -14.17
C ASP A 168 23.08 -5.11 -13.43
N VAL A 169 22.35 -5.51 -12.38
CA VAL A 169 21.51 -4.62 -11.57
C VAL A 169 22.26 -4.24 -10.30
N GLN A 170 22.49 -2.95 -10.10
CA GLN A 170 23.06 -2.45 -8.85
C GLN A 170 22.00 -2.50 -7.74
N MET A 171 22.32 -3.11 -6.60
CA MET A 171 21.52 -2.99 -5.38
C MET A 171 22.35 -2.23 -4.35
N TRP A 172 21.95 -1.00 -4.01
CA TRP A 172 22.57 -0.30 -2.89
C TRP A 172 22.20 -0.98 -1.57
N VAL A 173 23.24 -1.38 -0.83
CA VAL A 173 23.17 -1.98 0.50
C VAL A 173 23.78 -1.00 1.49
N TYR A 174 23.05 -0.66 2.55
CA TYR A 174 23.69 0.00 3.69
C TYR A 174 24.65 -1.01 4.34
N GLU A 175 25.95 -0.73 4.34
CA GLU A 175 26.95 -1.71 4.76
C GLU A 175 26.84 -2.02 6.26
N GLU A 176 26.72 -3.30 6.58
CA GLU A 176 26.63 -3.81 7.94
C GLU A 176 27.54 -5.01 8.13
N ASN A 177 28.09 -5.14 9.34
CA ASN A 177 28.80 -6.35 9.76
C ASN A 177 27.77 -7.33 10.32
N VAL A 178 27.58 -8.46 9.63
CA VAL A 178 26.55 -9.47 9.89
C VAL A 178 27.23 -10.82 10.13
N THR A 179 26.89 -11.46 11.24
CA THR A 179 27.22 -12.87 11.48
C THR A 179 26.24 -13.75 10.70
N VAL A 180 26.74 -14.71 9.93
CA VAL A 180 25.89 -15.69 9.23
C VAL A 180 25.27 -16.63 10.28
N PRO A 181 23.94 -16.84 10.30
CA PRO A 181 23.28 -17.72 11.28
C PRO A 181 23.75 -19.17 11.15
N LYS A 182 23.87 -19.90 12.27
CA LYS A 182 24.32 -21.31 12.33
C LYS A 182 23.40 -22.30 11.58
N ASP A 183 22.15 -21.91 11.38
CA ASP A 183 21.12 -22.61 10.62
C ASP A 183 21.10 -22.23 9.11
N SER A 184 21.90 -21.23 8.70
CA SER A 184 22.08 -20.90 7.28
C SER A 184 22.98 -21.93 6.60
N LYS A 185 22.61 -22.31 5.36
CA LYS A 185 23.42 -23.15 4.46
C LYS A 185 24.80 -22.54 4.11
N HIS A 186 25.01 -21.26 4.41
CA HIS A 186 26.26 -20.52 4.17
C HIS A 186 27.14 -20.38 5.43
N PHE A 187 26.79 -21.03 6.54
CA PHE A 187 27.60 -21.00 7.78
C PHE A 187 28.91 -21.78 7.60
N ASP A 188 30.04 -21.06 7.63
CA ASP A 188 31.37 -21.65 7.62
C ASP A 188 31.91 -21.80 9.06
N ALA A 189 32.13 -23.04 9.50
CA ALA A 189 32.64 -23.34 10.84
C ALA A 189 34.09 -22.86 11.09
N SER A 190 34.86 -22.54 10.04
CA SER A 190 36.20 -21.94 10.15
C SER A 190 36.16 -20.43 10.39
N ILE A 191 35.12 -19.75 9.90
CA ILE A 191 34.84 -18.33 10.18
C ILE A 191 34.06 -18.19 11.50
N GLY A 192 33.19 -19.15 11.81
CA GLY A 192 32.38 -19.19 13.03
C GLY A 192 31.40 -18.02 13.10
N GLU A 193 31.26 -17.42 14.28
CA GLU A 193 30.34 -16.30 14.50
C GLU A 193 30.93 -14.91 14.14
N GLN A 194 32.09 -14.86 13.47
CA GLN A 194 32.75 -13.61 13.09
C GLN A 194 31.86 -12.77 12.14
N PRO A 195 31.61 -11.48 12.45
CA PRO A 195 30.83 -10.60 11.56
C PRO A 195 31.55 -10.35 10.23
N GLN A 196 30.83 -10.53 9.12
CA GLN A 196 31.29 -10.28 7.76
C GLN A 196 30.47 -9.15 7.13
N LYS A 197 31.01 -8.49 6.08
CA LYS A 197 30.28 -7.46 5.36
C LYS A 197 29.06 -8.03 4.63
N LEU A 198 27.89 -7.44 4.82
CA LEU A 198 26.65 -7.86 4.17
C LEU A 198 26.75 -7.80 2.64
N THR A 199 27.46 -6.80 2.08
CA THR A 199 27.72 -6.73 0.63
C THR A 199 28.57 -7.90 0.13
N GLN A 200 29.62 -8.28 0.87
CA GLN A 200 30.47 -9.42 0.55
C GLN A 200 29.69 -10.74 0.62
N ILE A 201 28.85 -10.92 1.65
CA ILE A 201 27.96 -12.08 1.76
C ILE A 201 27.05 -12.18 0.53
N ILE A 202 26.34 -11.09 0.18
CA ILE A 202 25.40 -11.10 -0.95
C ILE A 202 26.12 -11.37 -2.28
N ASN A 203 27.28 -10.74 -2.53
CA ASN A 203 28.03 -10.94 -3.77
C ASN A 203 28.74 -12.31 -3.86
N THR A 204 28.96 -13.02 -2.74
CA THR A 204 29.61 -14.34 -2.73
C THR A 204 28.60 -15.47 -2.81
N TYR A 205 27.50 -15.36 -2.06
CA TYR A 205 26.52 -16.43 -1.87
C TYR A 205 25.21 -16.22 -2.63
N HIS A 206 25.01 -15.02 -3.21
CA HIS A 206 23.78 -14.58 -3.85
C HIS A 206 22.54 -14.82 -2.97
N GLU A 207 22.63 -14.40 -1.71
CA GLU A 207 21.56 -14.46 -0.72
C GLU A 207 21.68 -13.30 0.30
N ASN A 208 20.57 -12.62 0.60
CA ASN A 208 20.53 -11.63 1.67
C ASN A 208 20.16 -12.29 2.99
N VAL A 209 21.14 -12.97 3.61
CA VAL A 209 20.97 -13.79 4.83
C VAL A 209 20.33 -13.05 6.02
N LYS A 210 20.35 -11.70 6.01
CA LYS A 210 19.75 -10.88 7.07
C LYS A 210 18.29 -10.50 6.80
N TYR A 211 17.99 -10.08 5.57
CA TYR A 211 16.69 -9.47 5.25
C TYR A 211 15.77 -10.35 4.41
N LEU A 212 16.32 -11.32 3.67
CA LEU A 212 15.58 -12.26 2.84
C LEU A 212 16.30 -13.64 2.84
N PRO A 213 16.45 -14.30 4.01
CA PRO A 213 17.20 -15.56 4.14
C PRO A 213 16.54 -16.71 3.37
N GLY A 214 17.36 -17.66 2.93
CA GLY A 214 16.96 -18.86 2.20
C GLY A 214 16.72 -18.64 0.69
N ILE A 215 16.39 -17.42 0.26
CA ILE A 215 16.02 -17.10 -1.13
C ILE A 215 17.28 -16.90 -1.99
N PRO A 216 17.47 -17.68 -3.08
CA PRO A 216 18.53 -17.44 -4.04
C PRO A 216 18.25 -16.19 -4.87
N LEU A 217 19.31 -15.41 -5.11
CA LEU A 217 19.28 -14.19 -5.91
C LEU A 217 19.94 -14.42 -7.27
N PRO A 218 19.49 -13.74 -8.35
CA PRO A 218 20.17 -13.77 -9.64
C PRO A 218 21.64 -13.32 -9.55
N HIS A 219 22.53 -14.02 -10.26
CA HIS A 219 23.98 -13.76 -10.25
C HIS A 219 24.38 -12.38 -10.80
N ASN A 220 23.46 -11.69 -11.49
CA ASN A 220 23.61 -10.35 -12.02
C ASN A 220 23.14 -9.24 -11.06
N ILE A 221 22.79 -9.56 -9.81
CA ILE A 221 22.65 -8.55 -8.75
C ILE A 221 24.03 -8.25 -8.15
N VAL A 222 24.41 -6.98 -8.16
CA VAL A 222 25.65 -6.47 -7.54
C VAL A 222 25.29 -5.67 -6.30
N ALA A 223 25.57 -6.22 -5.12
CA ALA A 223 25.42 -5.53 -3.84
C ALA A 223 26.55 -4.50 -3.64
N ASN A 224 26.20 -3.22 -3.61
CA ASN A 224 27.16 -2.12 -3.58
C ASN A 224 26.99 -1.29 -2.28
N PRO A 225 28.04 -1.12 -1.45
CA PRO A 225 27.96 -0.32 -0.23
C PRO A 225 27.92 1.20 -0.49
N SER A 226 28.49 1.63 -1.62
CA SER A 226 28.60 3.05 -1.97
C SER A 226 27.34 3.50 -2.72
N LEU A 227 26.49 4.26 -2.03
CA LEU A 227 25.26 4.82 -2.60
C LEU A 227 25.53 5.64 -3.87
N VAL A 228 26.61 6.43 -3.88
CA VAL A 228 27.01 7.28 -5.01
C VAL A 228 27.49 6.46 -6.21
N ASP A 229 28.23 5.37 -5.97
CA ASP A 229 28.71 4.48 -7.04
C ASP A 229 27.56 3.62 -7.61
N ALA A 230 26.68 3.12 -6.74
CA ALA A 230 25.54 2.30 -7.11
C ALA A 230 24.58 3.00 -8.08
N VAL A 231 24.35 4.32 -7.93
CA VAL A 231 23.47 5.12 -8.81
C VAL A 231 24.18 5.76 -10.00
N LYS A 232 25.51 5.69 -10.05
CA LYS A 232 26.32 6.35 -11.07
C LYS A 232 25.96 5.83 -12.46
N ASP A 233 25.77 6.75 -13.42
CA ASP A 233 25.40 6.46 -14.82
C ASP A 233 24.04 5.73 -14.99
N SER A 234 23.29 5.47 -13.90
CA SER A 234 22.03 4.71 -13.94
C SER A 234 20.88 5.54 -14.47
N SER A 235 20.19 5.00 -15.49
CA SER A 235 19.03 5.62 -16.11
C SER A 235 17.71 5.32 -15.36
N ILE A 236 17.65 4.24 -14.60
CA ILE A 236 16.48 3.82 -13.81
C ILE A 236 16.88 3.68 -12.34
N LEU A 237 16.12 4.33 -11.45
CA LEU A 237 16.32 4.32 -10.00
C LEU A 237 15.06 3.82 -9.28
N ILE A 238 15.13 2.67 -8.63
CA ILE A 238 14.00 2.05 -7.92
C ILE A 238 14.20 2.27 -6.42
N PHE A 239 13.40 3.14 -5.83
CA PHE A 239 13.53 3.55 -4.43
C PHE A 239 12.72 2.60 -3.52
N ASN A 240 13.41 1.82 -2.68
CA ASN A 240 12.77 0.88 -1.77
C ASN A 240 13.44 0.83 -0.38
N LEU A 241 13.15 1.85 0.42
CA LEU A 241 13.60 2.02 1.80
C LEU A 241 12.45 2.57 2.68
N PRO A 242 12.52 2.46 4.02
CA PRO A 242 11.61 3.19 4.91
C PRO A 242 11.66 4.71 4.64
N HIS A 243 10.50 5.37 4.62
CA HIS A 243 10.39 6.78 4.21
C HIS A 243 11.26 7.72 5.04
N GLU A 244 11.47 7.43 6.33
CA GLU A 244 12.30 8.22 7.26
C GLU A 244 13.73 8.50 6.75
N PHE A 245 14.29 7.63 5.89
CA PHE A 245 15.64 7.83 5.34
C PHE A 245 15.67 8.60 4.00
N ILE A 246 14.54 8.76 3.29
CA ILE A 246 14.54 9.20 1.89
C ILE A 246 15.17 10.58 1.69
N GLY A 247 14.90 11.54 2.59
CA GLY A 247 15.49 12.87 2.53
C GLY A 247 17.02 12.89 2.70
N ASN A 248 17.59 11.92 3.40
CA ASN A 248 19.05 11.78 3.50
C ASN A 248 19.66 11.05 2.29
N ILE A 249 18.94 10.08 1.71
CA ILE A 249 19.35 9.39 0.48
C ILE A 249 19.36 10.37 -0.70
N CYS A 250 18.26 11.11 -0.92
CA CYS A 250 18.17 12.09 -1.99
C CYS A 250 19.26 13.18 -1.88
N ARG A 251 19.56 13.64 -0.65
CA ARG A 251 20.63 14.63 -0.41
C ARG A 251 22.01 14.13 -0.84
N GLN A 252 22.32 12.84 -0.67
CA GLN A 252 23.61 12.27 -1.04
C GLN A 252 23.78 12.07 -2.55
N ILE A 253 22.72 11.72 -3.27
CA ILE A 253 22.80 11.38 -4.71
C ILE A 253 22.43 12.52 -5.66
N LYS A 254 21.92 13.65 -5.14
CA LYS A 254 21.39 14.79 -5.93
C LYS A 254 22.27 15.18 -7.13
N ASP A 255 23.56 15.33 -6.90
CA ASP A 255 24.53 15.81 -7.89
C ASP A 255 25.38 14.65 -8.50
N HIS A 256 24.94 13.40 -8.29
CA HIS A 256 25.66 12.17 -8.65
C HIS A 256 24.85 11.21 -9.58
N ILE A 257 23.58 11.48 -9.82
CA ILE A 257 22.72 10.71 -10.74
C ILE A 257 22.82 11.21 -12.19
N ALA A 258 22.45 10.36 -13.15
CA ALA A 258 22.27 10.83 -14.52
C ALA A 258 21.12 11.87 -14.59
N PRO A 259 21.30 13.05 -15.22
CA PRO A 259 20.31 14.14 -15.19
C PRO A 259 19.02 13.81 -15.95
N TYR A 260 19.03 12.74 -16.75
CA TYR A 260 17.89 12.17 -17.48
C TYR A 260 17.34 10.89 -16.85
N ALA A 261 17.78 10.51 -15.64
CA ALA A 261 17.28 9.32 -14.96
C ALA A 261 15.76 9.40 -14.68
N ARG A 262 15.13 8.24 -14.51
CA ARG A 262 13.70 8.10 -14.14
C ARG A 262 13.56 7.17 -12.94
N GLY A 263 12.56 7.45 -12.11
CA GLY A 263 12.36 6.78 -10.83
C GLY A 263 11.07 5.98 -10.75
N ILE A 264 11.08 4.94 -9.91
CA ILE A 264 9.86 4.33 -9.35
C ILE A 264 10.04 4.26 -7.83
N SER A 265 9.07 4.81 -7.08
CA SER A 265 9.01 4.68 -5.63
C SER A 265 8.16 3.47 -5.24
N CYS A 266 8.78 2.48 -4.59
CA CYS A 266 8.10 1.38 -3.92
C CYS A 266 7.77 1.73 -2.45
N ILE A 267 8.01 2.98 -2.03
CA ILE A 267 7.89 3.44 -0.64
C ILE A 267 6.42 3.78 -0.33
N LYS A 268 5.76 2.87 0.38
CA LYS A 268 4.37 3.03 0.83
C LYS A 268 4.29 3.97 2.05
N GLY A 269 4.09 5.26 1.80
CA GLY A 269 3.96 6.31 2.81
C GLY A 269 3.65 7.68 2.20
N VAL A 270 3.61 8.70 3.05
CA VAL A 270 3.47 10.12 2.70
C VAL A 270 4.49 10.92 3.51
N SER A 271 4.74 12.17 3.16
CA SER A 271 5.43 13.12 4.04
C SER A 271 4.48 14.24 4.42
N VAL A 272 4.55 14.72 5.66
CA VAL A 272 3.75 15.85 6.14
C VAL A 272 4.67 16.92 6.71
N THR A 273 4.41 18.15 6.26
CA THR A 273 4.88 19.40 6.87
C THR A 273 3.66 20.17 7.37
N ASP A 274 3.86 21.13 8.27
CA ASP A 274 2.80 21.79 9.07
C ASP A 274 1.54 22.22 8.30
N ASP A 275 1.69 22.56 7.02
CA ASP A 275 0.60 22.99 6.14
C ASP A 275 0.42 22.16 4.85
N LYS A 276 1.25 21.14 4.59
CA LYS A 276 1.22 20.36 3.32
C LYS A 276 1.51 18.88 3.54
N ILE A 277 0.69 18.05 2.89
CA ILE A 277 1.02 16.64 2.63
C ILE A 277 1.65 16.50 1.24
N GLU A 278 2.66 15.64 1.14
CA GLU A 278 3.44 15.37 -0.06
C GLU A 278 3.57 13.85 -0.28
N LEU A 279 3.57 13.42 -1.55
CA LEU A 279 3.77 12.02 -1.92
C LEU A 279 5.28 11.74 -2.01
N ILE A 280 5.73 10.55 -1.57
CA ILE A 280 7.16 10.23 -1.56
C ILE A 280 7.78 10.25 -2.98
N CYS A 281 7.02 9.91 -4.02
CA CYS A 281 7.43 10.06 -5.42
C CYS A 281 7.64 11.54 -5.84
N ASN A 282 6.77 12.45 -5.41
CA ASN A 282 6.93 13.89 -5.64
C ASN A 282 8.17 14.43 -4.92
N PHE A 283 8.33 14.07 -3.64
CA PHE A 283 9.49 14.46 -2.83
C PHE A 283 10.81 14.02 -3.50
N ILE A 284 10.87 12.77 -3.98
CA ILE A 284 12.02 12.24 -4.74
C ILE A 284 12.24 13.07 -6.01
N SER A 285 11.17 13.39 -6.74
CA SER A 285 11.22 14.13 -8.01
C SER A 285 11.75 15.56 -7.82
N ASP A 286 11.24 16.32 -6.85
CA ASP A 286 11.72 17.68 -6.55
C ASP A 286 13.11 17.70 -5.88
N ALA A 287 13.42 16.72 -5.03
CA ALA A 287 14.73 16.62 -4.39
C ALA A 287 15.86 16.32 -5.39
N LEU A 288 15.59 15.52 -6.42
CA LEU A 288 16.58 15.01 -7.38
C LEU A 288 16.48 15.62 -8.79
N ASN A 289 15.42 16.37 -9.11
CA ASN A 289 15.14 16.90 -10.46
C ASN A 289 15.00 15.78 -11.53
N ILE A 290 14.36 14.69 -11.16
CA ILE A 290 13.97 13.59 -12.05
C ILE A 290 12.46 13.40 -11.98
N TYR A 291 11.90 12.59 -12.88
CA TYR A 291 10.51 12.15 -12.76
C TYR A 291 10.43 10.79 -12.06
N CYS A 292 9.55 10.64 -11.07
CA CYS A 292 9.38 9.42 -10.28
C CYS A 292 7.92 8.96 -10.23
N GLY A 293 7.64 7.73 -10.69
CA GLY A 293 6.35 7.07 -10.50
C GLY A 293 6.23 6.36 -9.14
N ALA A 294 5.17 5.57 -8.96
CA ALA A 294 4.90 4.85 -7.72
C ALA A 294 4.46 3.39 -7.98
N LEU A 295 4.87 2.46 -7.11
CA LEU A 295 4.45 1.05 -7.13
C LEU A 295 3.71 0.72 -5.82
N SER A 296 2.48 0.24 -5.92
CA SER A 296 1.71 -0.29 -4.79
C SER A 296 0.77 -1.41 -5.23
N GLY A 297 0.33 -2.26 -4.30
CA GLY A 297 -0.42 -3.47 -4.62
C GLY A 297 -0.43 -4.48 -3.49
N ALA A 298 -1.22 -5.54 -3.66
CA ALA A 298 -1.38 -6.68 -2.75
C ALA A 298 -0.13 -7.58 -2.69
N ASN A 299 1.02 -6.99 -2.36
CA ASN A 299 2.34 -7.61 -2.44
C ASN A 299 2.98 -7.80 -1.06
N ILE A 300 3.20 -9.07 -0.67
CA ILE A 300 4.01 -9.45 0.48
C ILE A 300 5.36 -9.96 -0.02
N ALA A 301 6.42 -9.29 0.43
CA ALA A 301 7.76 -9.44 -0.12
C ALA A 301 8.36 -10.86 -0.01
N SER A 302 8.02 -11.62 1.03
CA SER A 302 8.43 -13.02 1.19
C SER A 302 7.65 -13.98 0.30
N GLU A 303 6.38 -13.70 0.00
CA GLU A 303 5.54 -14.56 -0.84
C GLU A 303 6.02 -14.47 -2.30
N ILE A 304 6.30 -13.25 -2.78
CA ILE A 304 6.84 -12.96 -4.11
C ILE A 304 8.27 -13.48 -4.27
N ALA A 305 9.08 -13.43 -3.21
CA ALA A 305 10.42 -14.02 -3.22
C ALA A 305 10.40 -15.55 -3.34
N ASN A 306 9.31 -16.19 -2.89
CA ASN A 306 9.01 -17.62 -3.09
C ASN A 306 8.15 -17.86 -4.36
N GLU A 307 8.07 -16.88 -5.26
CA GLU A 307 7.38 -16.97 -6.56
C GLU A 307 5.88 -17.32 -6.46
N GLN A 308 5.25 -16.96 -5.33
CA GLN A 308 3.81 -17.08 -5.17
C GLN A 308 3.08 -15.97 -5.94
N TRP A 309 2.06 -16.36 -6.71
CA TRP A 309 1.36 -15.44 -7.61
C TRP A 309 0.62 -14.32 -6.86
N CYS A 310 0.87 -13.08 -7.27
CA CYS A 310 0.09 -11.91 -6.87
C CYS A 310 0.14 -10.81 -7.95
N GLU A 311 -0.48 -9.66 -7.66
CA GLU A 311 -0.66 -8.55 -8.59
C GLU A 311 -0.20 -7.22 -7.97
N THR A 312 0.39 -6.34 -8.76
CA THR A 312 0.72 -4.96 -8.38
C THR A 312 0.20 -3.96 -9.40
N THR A 313 0.02 -2.72 -8.96
CA THR A 313 -0.17 -1.58 -9.83
C THR A 313 1.09 -0.70 -9.82
N ILE A 314 1.53 -0.25 -10.99
CA ILE A 314 2.57 0.77 -11.15
C ILE A 314 1.92 1.99 -11.80
N ALA A 315 2.03 3.13 -11.13
CA ALA A 315 1.60 4.41 -11.66
C ALA A 315 2.79 5.19 -12.24
N TYR A 316 2.70 5.52 -13.52
CA TYR A 316 3.67 6.34 -14.25
C TYR A 316 2.94 7.06 -15.39
N ASN A 317 3.10 8.37 -15.51
CA ASN A 317 2.56 9.14 -16.65
C ASN A 317 3.74 9.72 -17.43
N THR A 318 4.02 9.22 -18.63
CA THR A 318 5.25 9.56 -19.36
C THR A 318 5.43 11.06 -19.53
N PRO A 319 6.53 11.65 -19.03
CA PRO A 319 6.81 13.07 -19.15
C PRO A 319 6.76 13.53 -20.61
N VAL A 320 6.20 14.72 -20.87
CA VAL A 320 5.99 15.23 -22.24
C VAL A 320 7.31 15.30 -23.03
N CYS A 321 8.44 15.52 -22.35
CA CYS A 321 9.77 15.53 -22.95
C CYS A 321 10.32 14.15 -23.39
N ASP A 322 9.77 13.04 -22.87
CA ASP A 322 10.23 11.68 -23.18
C ASP A 322 9.33 10.98 -24.22
N ARG A 323 8.10 11.47 -24.43
CA ARG A 323 7.10 10.86 -25.31
C ARG A 323 7.59 10.74 -26.75
N ARG A 324 7.46 9.53 -27.29
CA ARG A 324 7.88 9.19 -28.65
C ARG A 324 6.69 8.83 -29.54
N ASP A 325 6.83 9.06 -30.84
CA ASP A 325 5.86 8.58 -31.84
C ASP A 325 5.96 7.06 -32.03
N GLU A 326 5.11 6.48 -32.87
CA GLU A 326 5.14 5.03 -33.15
C GLU A 326 6.38 4.56 -33.92
N ASN A 327 7.24 5.48 -34.35
CA ASN A 327 8.54 5.23 -34.96
C ASN A 327 9.69 5.43 -33.94
N GLY A 328 9.39 5.73 -32.68
CA GLY A 328 10.37 5.99 -31.62
C GLY A 328 11.08 7.34 -31.69
N LYS A 329 10.52 8.32 -32.42
CA LYS A 329 11.05 9.70 -32.52
C LYS A 329 10.39 10.61 -31.49
N PRO A 330 11.10 11.57 -30.87
CA PRO A 330 10.49 12.54 -29.95
C PRO A 330 9.35 13.32 -30.59
N ILE A 331 8.21 13.44 -29.90
CA ILE A 331 7.04 14.18 -30.41
C ILE A 331 7.28 15.68 -30.26
N ALA A 332 7.68 16.34 -31.36
CA ALA A 332 7.96 17.76 -31.38
C ALA A 332 6.69 18.61 -31.17
N ASN A 333 6.70 19.45 -30.12
CA ASN A 333 5.75 20.54 -29.88
C ASN A 333 4.25 20.17 -29.92
N GLY A 334 3.85 19.21 -29.08
CA GLY A 334 2.58 19.39 -28.38
C GLY A 334 2.61 20.74 -27.64
N HIS A 335 1.58 21.58 -27.78
CA HIS A 335 1.55 22.88 -27.10
C HIS A 335 1.64 22.68 -25.58
N ALA A 336 2.32 23.59 -24.87
CA ALA A 336 2.49 23.56 -23.42
C ALA A 336 1.21 23.95 -22.62
N ASN A 337 0.04 23.58 -23.15
CA ASN A 337 -1.30 23.70 -22.57
C ASN A 337 -1.91 22.30 -22.49
N GLY A 338 -1.35 21.45 -21.63
CA GLY A 338 -1.73 20.04 -21.52
C GLY A 338 -0.82 19.32 -20.53
N ASP A 339 -1.23 19.31 -19.27
CA ASP A 339 -0.44 18.74 -18.17
C ASP A 339 -0.03 17.30 -18.44
N GLY A 340 1.28 17.07 -18.49
CA GLY A 340 1.87 15.74 -18.36
C GLY A 340 1.81 15.24 -16.92
N GLY A 341 0.62 15.21 -16.33
CA GLY A 341 0.41 14.83 -14.92
C GLY A 341 1.13 15.77 -13.95
N VAL A 342 0.75 17.06 -13.92
CA VAL A 342 1.35 18.04 -12.99
C VAL A 342 0.88 17.75 -11.56
N VAL A 343 1.62 16.90 -10.86
CA VAL A 343 1.41 16.60 -9.43
C VAL A 343 2.03 17.73 -8.59
N ASN A 344 1.42 18.92 -8.70
CA ASN A 344 1.88 20.24 -8.27
C ASN A 344 2.93 20.89 -9.19
N GLY A 345 2.72 22.17 -9.51
CA GLY A 345 3.53 22.94 -10.47
C GLY A 345 4.85 23.47 -9.91
N HIS A 346 5.75 22.58 -9.47
CA HIS A 346 7.03 22.95 -8.86
C HIS A 346 8.28 22.32 -9.51
N HIS A 347 8.13 21.23 -10.27
CA HIS A 347 9.27 20.64 -10.99
C HIS A 347 9.90 21.64 -11.97
N LYS A 348 11.23 21.76 -11.93
CA LYS A 348 11.98 22.49 -12.95
C LYS A 348 11.96 21.69 -14.27
N GLN A 349 12.46 22.30 -15.33
CA GLN A 349 12.58 21.65 -16.64
C GLN A 349 13.39 20.33 -16.53
N LEU A 350 12.70 19.20 -16.75
CA LEU A 350 13.30 17.87 -16.75
C LEU A 350 14.22 17.71 -17.98
N THR A 351 15.38 17.07 -17.78
CA THR A 351 16.23 16.64 -18.90
C THR A 351 15.54 15.51 -19.66
N PRO A 352 15.33 15.61 -20.99
CA PRO A 352 14.77 14.52 -21.79
C PRO A 352 15.65 13.27 -21.76
N LEU A 353 15.03 12.09 -21.82
CA LEU A 353 15.74 10.83 -22.03
C LEU A 353 16.40 10.80 -23.43
N PRO A 354 17.71 10.56 -23.56
CA PRO A 354 18.39 10.58 -24.86
C PRO A 354 17.83 9.52 -25.82
N VAL A 355 17.70 9.88 -27.10
CA VAL A 355 17.15 9.01 -28.17
C VAL A 355 17.95 7.73 -28.41
N GLU A 356 19.19 7.68 -27.91
CA GLU A 356 20.08 6.51 -27.90
C GLU A 356 19.56 5.36 -27.01
N TYR A 357 18.74 5.67 -26.00
CA TYR A 357 18.06 4.69 -25.15
C TYR A 357 16.67 4.35 -25.72
N PRO A 358 16.11 3.19 -25.36
CA PRO A 358 14.67 2.92 -25.45
C PRO A 358 13.80 4.05 -24.83
N PRO A 359 12.50 4.13 -25.15
CA PRO A 359 11.56 4.88 -24.33
C PRO A 359 11.41 4.26 -22.93
N LEU A 360 10.75 4.98 -22.02
CA LEU A 360 10.35 4.47 -20.70
C LEU A 360 8.87 4.75 -20.50
N ASP A 361 8.06 4.12 -21.35
CA ASP A 361 6.61 4.15 -21.36
C ASP A 361 6.04 2.97 -20.56
N HIS A 362 4.71 2.78 -20.56
CA HIS A 362 4.06 1.71 -19.82
C HIS A 362 4.58 0.31 -20.18
N ASP A 363 4.95 0.09 -21.43
CA ASP A 363 5.43 -1.21 -21.90
C ASP A 363 6.80 -1.55 -21.29
N GLU A 364 7.79 -0.64 -21.28
CA GLU A 364 9.10 -0.91 -20.67
C GLU A 364 9.06 -1.04 -19.15
N TRP A 365 8.21 -0.27 -18.46
CA TRP A 365 7.99 -0.48 -17.02
C TRP A 365 7.30 -1.81 -16.73
N SER A 366 6.35 -2.23 -17.57
CA SER A 366 5.73 -3.55 -17.45
C SER A 366 6.76 -4.67 -17.68
N LEU A 367 7.61 -4.57 -18.71
CA LEU A 367 8.69 -5.53 -18.96
C LEU A 367 9.73 -5.58 -17.83
N LEU A 368 10.05 -4.45 -17.21
CA LEU A 368 11.03 -4.40 -16.11
C LEU A 368 10.52 -5.10 -14.84
N PHE A 369 9.22 -5.01 -14.54
CA PHE A 369 8.65 -5.50 -13.27
C PHE A 369 7.84 -6.81 -13.40
N SER A 370 7.17 -7.07 -14.52
CA SER A 370 6.23 -8.19 -14.63
C SER A 370 6.94 -9.55 -14.64
N ARG A 371 6.44 -10.51 -13.85
CA ARG A 371 6.87 -11.93 -13.86
C ARG A 371 5.63 -12.84 -13.94
N PRO A 372 5.77 -14.13 -14.30
CA PRO A 372 4.64 -15.07 -14.26
C PRO A 372 3.94 -15.18 -12.88
N TYR A 373 4.66 -14.85 -11.80
CA TYR A 373 4.18 -14.79 -10.41
C TYR A 373 3.90 -13.37 -9.90
N PHE A 374 4.12 -12.33 -10.71
CA PHE A 374 3.97 -10.94 -10.31
C PHE A 374 3.39 -10.13 -11.47
N THR A 375 2.06 -10.13 -11.57
CA THR A 375 1.33 -9.42 -12.63
C THR A 375 1.39 -7.91 -12.38
N VAL A 376 1.75 -7.13 -13.40
CA VAL A 376 1.78 -5.66 -13.32
C VAL A 376 0.61 -5.05 -14.10
N SER A 377 -0.21 -4.25 -13.42
CA SER A 377 -1.11 -3.26 -14.06
C SER A 377 -0.39 -1.91 -14.15
N MET A 378 -0.46 -1.26 -15.32
CA MET A 378 0.12 0.08 -15.55
C MET A 378 -1.00 1.13 -15.58
N VAL A 379 -0.85 2.19 -14.78
CA VAL A 379 -1.81 3.32 -14.73
C VAL A 379 -1.10 4.68 -14.79
N SER A 380 -1.85 5.75 -15.00
CA SER A 380 -1.34 7.13 -14.94
C SER A 380 -1.65 7.85 -13.62
N ASP A 381 -2.50 7.28 -12.75
CA ASP A 381 -2.86 7.88 -11.46
C ASP A 381 -1.81 7.59 -10.37
N ILE A 382 -0.77 8.43 -10.35
CA ILE A 382 0.30 8.38 -9.34
C ILE A 382 -0.24 8.72 -7.94
N VAL A 383 -1.23 9.58 -7.85
CA VAL A 383 -1.77 10.07 -6.58
C VAL A 383 -2.61 9.00 -5.90
N GLY A 384 -3.55 8.38 -6.61
CA GLY A 384 -4.39 7.29 -6.13
C GLY A 384 -3.58 6.07 -5.69
N VAL A 385 -2.63 5.62 -6.51
CA VAL A 385 -1.75 4.48 -6.15
C VAL A 385 -0.89 4.78 -4.91
N SER A 386 -0.34 5.99 -4.82
CA SER A 386 0.48 6.40 -3.66
C SER A 386 -0.35 6.48 -2.37
N LEU A 387 -1.50 7.18 -2.41
CA LEU A 387 -2.35 7.39 -1.24
C LEU A 387 -3.00 6.10 -0.77
N ALA A 388 -3.45 5.22 -1.68
CA ALA A 388 -3.99 3.91 -1.31
C ALA A 388 -2.90 3.05 -0.62
N GLY A 389 -1.69 3.04 -1.17
CA GLY A 389 -0.52 2.37 -0.58
C GLY A 389 -0.13 2.89 0.81
N ALA A 390 -0.29 4.19 1.07
CA ALA A 390 0.01 4.80 2.36
C ALA A 390 -1.12 4.59 3.39
N LEU A 391 -2.33 5.09 3.08
CA LEU A 391 -3.43 5.25 4.04
C LEU A 391 -4.03 3.91 4.51
N LYS A 392 -3.94 2.85 3.70
CA LYS A 392 -4.32 1.48 4.11
C LYS A 392 -3.64 1.02 5.41
N ASN A 393 -2.45 1.55 5.73
CA ASN A 393 -1.71 1.15 6.93
C ASN A 393 -2.40 1.62 8.21
N ILE A 394 -3.10 2.76 8.17
CA ILE A 394 -3.95 3.26 9.25
C ILE A 394 -5.16 2.32 9.41
N VAL A 395 -5.83 1.98 8.29
CA VAL A 395 -6.99 1.07 8.26
C VAL A 395 -6.62 -0.34 8.77
N ALA A 396 -5.41 -0.82 8.44
CA ALA A 396 -4.90 -2.10 8.93
C ALA A 396 -4.74 -2.13 10.45
N ILE A 397 -4.29 -1.03 11.07
CA ILE A 397 -4.24 -0.90 12.54
C ILE A 397 -5.65 -0.91 13.12
N ALA A 398 -6.60 -0.17 12.55
CA ALA A 398 -7.99 -0.18 12.98
C ALA A 398 -8.62 -1.59 12.92
N CYS A 399 -8.38 -2.32 11.83
CA CYS A 399 -8.86 -3.69 11.65
C CYS A 399 -8.20 -4.69 12.60
N GLY A 400 -6.94 -4.49 13.00
CA GLY A 400 -6.27 -5.31 14.01
C GLY A 400 -6.80 -5.04 15.41
N TYR A 401 -7.01 -3.77 15.80
CA TYR A 401 -7.67 -3.43 17.06
C TYR A 401 -9.06 -4.07 17.18
N VAL A 402 -9.90 -3.95 16.15
CA VAL A 402 -11.23 -4.59 16.07
C VAL A 402 -11.17 -6.09 16.34
N GLU A 403 -10.21 -6.79 15.73
CA GLU A 403 -10.10 -8.25 15.84
C GLU A 403 -9.48 -8.69 17.17
N GLY A 404 -8.48 -7.96 17.69
CA GLY A 404 -7.87 -8.24 19.00
C GLY A 404 -8.79 -7.98 20.18
N HIS A 405 -9.82 -7.14 20.00
CA HIS A 405 -10.93 -6.99 20.94
C HIS A 405 -12.00 -8.10 20.78
N GLY A 406 -11.81 -9.06 19.86
CA GLY A 406 -12.71 -10.20 19.66
C GLY A 406 -13.95 -9.92 18.81
N TRP A 407 -14.03 -8.78 18.11
CA TRP A 407 -15.12 -8.55 17.16
C TRP A 407 -14.92 -9.33 15.85
N ASN A 408 -16.03 -9.72 15.24
CA ASN A 408 -16.05 -10.61 14.09
C ASN A 408 -15.72 -9.91 12.74
N MET A 409 -15.64 -10.72 11.69
CA MET A 409 -15.36 -10.26 10.31
C MET A 409 -16.33 -9.18 9.82
N THR A 410 -17.58 -9.13 10.30
CA THR A 410 -18.56 -8.09 9.92
C THR A 410 -18.14 -6.72 10.44
N ALA A 411 -17.66 -6.63 11.69
CA ALA A 411 -17.11 -5.38 12.24
C ALA A 411 -15.81 -4.98 11.51
N LYS A 412 -14.94 -5.95 11.25
CA LYS A 412 -13.69 -5.75 10.50
C LYS A 412 -13.93 -5.21 9.10
N THR A 413 -14.89 -5.78 8.37
CA THR A 413 -15.32 -5.34 7.02
C THR A 413 -15.98 -3.96 7.06
N ALA A 414 -16.75 -3.65 8.11
CA ALA A 414 -17.32 -2.31 8.28
C ALA A 414 -16.24 -1.24 8.44
N VAL A 415 -15.16 -1.54 9.17
CA VAL A 415 -13.99 -0.65 9.31
C VAL A 415 -13.17 -0.56 8.02
N MET A 416 -12.90 -1.67 7.32
CA MET A 416 -12.26 -1.64 5.98
C MET A 416 -13.03 -0.69 5.04
N ARG A 417 -14.37 -0.84 4.97
CA ARG A 417 -15.25 -0.06 4.10
C ARG A 417 -15.33 1.42 4.50
N ARG A 418 -15.22 1.76 5.80
CA ARG A 418 -15.08 3.15 6.25
C ARG A 418 -13.70 3.71 5.91
N GLY A 419 -12.64 2.96 6.17
CA GLY A 419 -11.26 3.32 5.85
C GLY A 419 -11.01 3.57 4.36
N MET A 420 -11.62 2.78 3.47
CA MET A 420 -11.59 3.06 2.03
C MET A 420 -12.39 4.33 1.66
N GLN A 421 -13.55 4.56 2.28
CA GLN A 421 -14.29 5.82 2.08
C GLN A 421 -13.49 7.05 2.54
N GLU A 422 -12.75 6.94 3.64
CA GLU A 422 -11.84 7.99 4.13
C GLU A 422 -10.61 8.14 3.23
N THR A 423 -10.03 7.04 2.73
CA THR A 423 -8.92 7.06 1.75
C THR A 423 -9.33 7.79 0.47
N ILE A 424 -10.49 7.44 -0.12
CA ILE A 424 -11.03 8.08 -1.32
C ILE A 424 -11.40 9.55 -1.04
N ARG A 425 -11.99 9.86 0.13
CA ARG A 425 -12.27 11.26 0.51
C ARG A 425 -10.98 12.07 0.60
N PHE A 426 -9.96 11.57 1.27
CA PHE A 426 -8.66 12.20 1.44
C PHE A 426 -8.04 12.56 0.08
N ALA A 427 -8.03 11.60 -0.83
CA ALA A 427 -7.53 11.80 -2.19
C ALA A 427 -8.31 12.90 -2.94
N ASN A 428 -9.64 12.90 -2.90
CA ASN A 428 -10.47 13.93 -3.55
C ASN A 428 -10.34 15.32 -2.90
N GLU A 429 -10.21 15.38 -1.57
CA GLU A 429 -10.22 16.63 -0.79
C GLU A 429 -8.87 17.37 -0.87
N PHE A 430 -7.75 16.64 -0.87
CA PHE A 430 -6.41 17.23 -0.82
C PHE A 430 -5.63 17.16 -2.14
N PHE A 431 -6.06 16.34 -3.10
CA PHE A 431 -5.48 16.27 -4.46
C PHE A 431 -6.58 16.38 -5.55
N PRO A 432 -7.41 17.44 -5.52
CA PRO A 432 -8.58 17.57 -6.40
C PRO A 432 -8.19 17.56 -7.88
N GLY A 433 -8.85 16.69 -8.66
CA GLY A 433 -8.64 16.54 -10.10
C GLY A 433 -7.37 15.77 -10.51
N GLN A 434 -6.55 15.30 -9.57
CA GLN A 434 -5.31 14.56 -9.85
C GLN A 434 -5.47 13.03 -9.76
N ILE A 435 -6.69 12.53 -9.49
CA ILE A 435 -6.98 11.10 -9.25
C ILE A 435 -8.02 10.53 -10.22
N GLU A 436 -7.95 9.23 -10.44
CA GLU A 436 -8.95 8.42 -11.14
C GLU A 436 -9.64 7.53 -10.09
N PRO A 437 -10.94 7.74 -9.77
CA PRO A 437 -11.65 6.94 -8.76
C PRO A 437 -11.55 5.43 -8.97
N ARG A 438 -11.43 4.96 -10.22
CA ARG A 438 -11.26 3.54 -10.55
C ARG A 438 -10.01 2.90 -9.97
N THR A 439 -8.94 3.67 -9.76
CA THR A 439 -7.69 3.22 -9.12
C THR A 439 -7.88 2.71 -7.67
N PHE A 440 -9.02 2.98 -7.03
CA PHE A 440 -9.34 2.42 -5.71
C PHE A 440 -10.07 1.07 -5.75
N TRP A 441 -10.61 0.62 -6.90
CA TRP A 441 -11.42 -0.60 -7.01
C TRP A 441 -11.15 -1.52 -8.21
N GLU A 442 -10.60 -1.01 -9.32
CA GLU A 442 -10.12 -1.82 -10.46
C GLU A 442 -8.68 -2.29 -10.23
N GLU A 443 -7.90 -1.57 -9.41
CA GLU A 443 -6.46 -1.74 -9.27
C GLU A 443 -6.02 -2.42 -7.96
N SER A 444 -4.95 -3.21 -8.03
CA SER A 444 -4.35 -3.93 -6.90
C SER A 444 -3.93 -2.99 -5.76
N ALA A 445 -3.44 -1.78 -6.09
CA ALA A 445 -3.07 -0.76 -5.11
C ALA A 445 -4.22 -0.30 -4.19
N GLY A 446 -5.47 -0.42 -4.65
CA GLY A 446 -6.67 -0.02 -3.92
C GLY A 446 -7.19 -1.10 -2.98
N TRP A 447 -8.35 -1.67 -3.31
CA TRP A 447 -9.01 -2.69 -2.48
C TRP A 447 -8.17 -3.95 -2.23
N GLY A 448 -7.36 -4.39 -3.20
CA GLY A 448 -6.50 -5.57 -3.06
C GLY A 448 -5.50 -5.43 -1.91
N ASP A 449 -4.65 -4.40 -1.97
CA ASP A 449 -3.66 -4.11 -0.94
C ASP A 449 -4.32 -3.79 0.41
N MET A 450 -5.48 -3.10 0.42
CA MET A 450 -6.21 -2.85 1.66
C MET A 450 -6.71 -4.16 2.32
N ILE A 451 -7.24 -5.11 1.56
CA ILE A 451 -7.70 -6.40 2.09
C ILE A 451 -6.53 -7.16 2.72
N VAL A 452 -5.44 -7.38 1.97
CA VAL A 452 -4.24 -8.11 2.47
C VAL A 452 -3.61 -7.41 3.68
N SER A 453 -3.51 -6.08 3.62
CA SER A 453 -2.98 -5.28 4.75
C SER A 453 -3.79 -5.45 6.03
N CYS A 454 -5.11 -5.61 5.89
CA CYS A 454 -6.01 -5.79 7.02
C CYS A 454 -6.18 -7.25 7.45
N THR A 455 -5.62 -8.25 6.76
CA THR A 455 -5.79 -9.69 7.08
C THR A 455 -4.52 -10.44 7.46
N SER A 456 -3.34 -10.05 6.96
CA SER A 456 -2.08 -10.76 7.26
C SER A 456 -0.88 -9.86 7.58
N ALA A 457 -0.91 -8.58 7.20
CA ALA A 457 0.27 -7.72 7.32
C ALA A 457 0.63 -7.29 8.77
N ARG A 458 1.90 -6.90 8.95
CA ARG A 458 2.51 -6.48 10.23
C ARG A 458 1.68 -5.44 11.01
N ASN A 459 1.09 -4.46 10.31
CA ASN A 459 0.26 -3.41 10.93
C ASN A 459 -1.00 -3.99 11.60
N TRP A 460 -1.69 -4.93 10.96
CA TRP A 460 -2.83 -5.66 11.55
C TRP A 460 -2.38 -6.62 12.67
N ARG A 461 -1.29 -7.37 12.48
CA ARG A 461 -0.79 -8.32 13.50
C ARG A 461 -0.41 -7.61 14.80
N CYS A 462 0.37 -6.53 14.74
CA CYS A 462 0.87 -5.87 15.95
C CYS A 462 -0.25 -5.10 16.69
N SER A 463 -1.19 -4.52 15.96
CA SER A 463 -2.36 -3.86 16.58
C SER A 463 -3.34 -4.85 17.21
N LYS A 464 -3.54 -6.03 16.59
CA LYS A 464 -4.27 -7.15 17.21
C LYS A 464 -3.61 -7.59 18.52
N LEU A 465 -2.31 -7.91 18.48
CA LEU A 465 -1.54 -8.33 19.65
C LEU A 465 -1.47 -7.27 20.76
N ALA A 466 -1.51 -5.97 20.42
CA ALA A 466 -1.56 -4.88 21.39
C ALA A 466 -2.82 -4.94 22.26
N VAL A 467 -3.98 -5.25 21.66
CA VAL A 467 -5.24 -5.42 22.41
C VAL A 467 -5.26 -6.75 23.17
N GLU A 468 -4.88 -7.85 22.52
CA GLU A 468 -4.86 -9.19 23.15
C GLU A 468 -3.92 -9.26 24.37
N ARG A 469 -2.83 -8.48 24.38
CA ARG A 469 -1.87 -8.39 25.50
C ARG A 469 -2.13 -7.22 26.44
N ASN A 470 -3.07 -6.32 26.11
CA ASN A 470 -3.30 -5.04 26.79
C ASN A 470 -1.99 -4.22 26.96
N LEU A 471 -1.29 -3.98 25.85
CA LEU A 471 -0.03 -3.23 25.77
C LEU A 471 -0.11 -2.11 24.71
N PRO A 472 0.67 -1.02 24.84
CA PRO A 472 0.86 -0.06 23.75
C PRO A 472 1.43 -0.73 22.50
N ILE A 473 1.00 -0.30 21.32
CA ILE A 473 1.44 -0.89 20.04
C ILE A 473 2.96 -0.69 19.81
N GLU A 474 3.55 0.36 20.38
CA GLU A 474 4.98 0.62 20.40
C GLU A 474 5.79 -0.39 21.22
N GLU A 475 5.22 -1.02 22.25
CA GLU A 475 5.89 -2.11 22.98
C GLU A 475 5.77 -3.44 22.23
N VAL A 476 4.68 -3.62 21.47
CA VAL A 476 4.53 -4.74 20.54
C VAL A 476 5.48 -4.61 19.34
N GLU A 477 5.73 -3.39 18.83
CA GLU A 477 6.74 -3.15 17.78
C GLU A 477 8.12 -3.68 18.20
N LYS A 478 8.59 -3.31 19.39
CA LYS A 478 9.90 -3.72 19.91
C LYS A 478 10.03 -5.23 20.09
N THR A 479 8.93 -5.92 20.40
CA THR A 479 8.95 -7.34 20.78
C THR A 479 8.62 -8.30 19.65
N GLU A 480 7.83 -7.90 18.65
CA GLU A 480 7.39 -8.78 17.55
C GLU A 480 8.19 -8.63 16.24
N LEU A 481 8.87 -7.49 16.03
CA LEU A 481 9.37 -7.11 14.70
C LEU A 481 10.90 -7.10 14.54
N ASN A 482 11.66 -7.55 15.55
CA ASN A 482 13.12 -7.71 15.48
C ASN A 482 13.85 -6.46 14.93
N GLY A 483 13.42 -5.26 15.36
CA GLY A 483 13.98 -3.97 14.94
C GLY A 483 13.34 -3.34 13.68
N GLN A 484 12.39 -3.99 13.01
CA GLN A 484 11.64 -3.38 11.90
C GLN A 484 10.53 -2.43 12.42
N LYS A 485 10.27 -1.34 11.70
CA LYS A 485 9.31 -0.30 12.09
C LYS A 485 7.89 -0.47 11.52
N LEU A 486 6.89 -0.14 12.32
CA LEU A 486 5.47 -0.06 11.95
C LEU A 486 5.17 1.27 11.26
N GLN A 487 5.33 1.30 9.93
CA GLN A 487 5.02 2.47 9.09
C GLN A 487 3.60 3.02 9.30
N GLY A 488 2.64 2.19 9.75
CA GLY A 488 1.29 2.64 10.07
C GLY A 488 1.21 3.61 11.25
N ILE A 489 2.13 3.55 12.23
CA ILE A 489 2.14 4.46 13.40
C ILE A 489 2.57 5.87 12.96
N SER A 490 3.65 6.00 12.19
CA SER A 490 4.09 7.30 11.66
C SER A 490 3.07 7.86 10.66
N THR A 491 2.63 7.06 9.68
CA THR A 491 1.60 7.47 8.71
C THR A 491 0.32 7.95 9.39
N THR A 492 -0.09 7.30 10.51
CA THR A 492 -1.23 7.79 11.31
C THR A 492 -0.95 9.18 11.85
N ARG A 493 0.14 9.38 12.61
CA ARG A 493 0.47 10.66 13.27
C ARG A 493 0.66 11.80 12.28
N GLU A 494 1.27 11.52 11.14
CA GLU A 494 1.46 12.48 10.05
C GLU A 494 0.10 12.93 9.49
N VAL A 495 -0.75 11.96 9.10
CA VAL A 495 -2.06 12.23 8.50
C VAL A 495 -3.02 12.89 9.48
N THR A 496 -3.08 12.47 10.74
CA THR A 496 -3.94 13.11 11.75
C THR A 496 -3.46 14.53 12.07
N SER A 497 -2.16 14.77 12.20
CA SER A 497 -1.59 16.11 12.40
C SER A 497 -1.96 17.06 11.24
N PHE A 498 -1.82 16.61 10.00
CA PHE A 498 -2.28 17.35 8.82
C PHE A 498 -3.81 17.61 8.86
N LEU A 499 -4.62 16.62 9.23
CA LEU A 499 -6.07 16.79 9.36
C LEU A 499 -6.47 17.78 10.46
N ARG A 500 -5.69 17.90 11.55
CA ARG A 500 -5.86 18.97 12.56
C ARG A 500 -5.58 20.34 11.95
N ALA A 501 -4.44 20.50 11.28
CA ALA A 501 -4.04 21.75 10.64
C ALA A 501 -5.08 22.24 9.61
N LYS A 502 -5.82 21.33 8.97
CA LYS A 502 -6.89 21.66 8.01
C LYS A 502 -8.31 21.70 8.60
N GLY A 503 -8.49 21.56 9.92
CA GLY A 503 -9.82 21.54 10.54
C GLY A 503 -10.73 20.44 9.96
N ALA A 504 -10.14 19.27 9.70
CA ALA A 504 -10.75 18.20 8.92
C ALA A 504 -11.10 16.95 9.75
N GLU A 505 -10.65 16.87 11.01
CA GLU A 505 -10.75 15.70 11.89
C GLU A 505 -12.10 14.95 11.85
N GLU A 506 -13.22 15.69 11.94
CA GLU A 506 -14.58 15.12 11.93
C GLU A 506 -14.95 14.37 10.63
N ARG A 507 -14.26 14.66 9.52
CA ARG A 507 -14.50 14.00 8.21
C ARG A 507 -13.79 12.64 8.08
N TYR A 508 -12.90 12.31 9.02
CA TYR A 508 -11.99 11.14 8.99
C TYR A 508 -12.00 10.33 10.31
N PRO A 509 -13.18 9.85 10.78
CA PRO A 509 -13.30 9.21 12.08
C PRO A 509 -12.51 7.91 12.24
N VAL A 510 -12.25 7.10 11.20
CA VAL A 510 -11.36 5.93 11.32
C VAL A 510 -9.91 6.37 11.55
N PHE A 511 -9.42 7.34 10.78
CA PHE A 511 -8.03 7.80 10.95
C PHE A 511 -7.80 8.43 12.33
N MET A 512 -8.73 9.29 12.76
CA MET A 512 -8.69 9.87 14.11
C MET A 512 -8.91 8.83 15.22
N ALA A 513 -9.69 7.76 14.99
CA ALA A 513 -9.84 6.68 15.98
C ALA A 513 -8.51 5.98 16.27
N VAL A 514 -7.73 5.67 15.23
CA VAL A 514 -6.47 4.93 15.36
C VAL A 514 -5.46 5.72 16.20
N GLU A 515 -5.26 7.01 15.89
CA GLU A 515 -4.34 7.85 16.66
C GLU A 515 -4.78 7.97 18.13
N ARG A 516 -6.07 8.18 18.38
CA ARG A 516 -6.59 8.35 19.75
C ARG A 516 -6.53 7.06 20.57
N ILE A 517 -6.51 5.89 19.94
CA ILE A 517 -6.23 4.60 20.60
C ILE A 517 -4.73 4.45 20.87
N ILE A 518 -3.85 4.85 19.93
CA ILE A 518 -2.39 4.88 20.13
C ILE A 518 -2.03 5.80 21.33
N ASN A 519 -2.66 6.98 21.41
CA ASN A 519 -2.51 7.95 22.50
C ASN A 519 -3.21 7.52 23.81
N GLN A 520 -3.97 6.42 23.80
CA GLN A 520 -4.77 5.92 24.94
C GLN A 520 -5.87 6.89 25.43
N GLU A 521 -6.33 7.80 24.57
CA GLU A 521 -7.43 8.74 24.85
C GLU A 521 -8.82 8.08 24.82
N ILE A 522 -8.97 7.02 24.00
CA ILE A 522 -10.21 6.25 23.84
C ILE A 522 -9.91 4.75 23.81
N LYS A 523 -10.93 3.92 24.03
CA LYS A 523 -10.83 2.46 23.91
C LYS A 523 -11.26 1.97 22.53
N VAL A 524 -10.87 0.75 22.18
CA VAL A 524 -11.37 0.05 20.98
C VAL A 524 -12.89 -0.05 20.97
N GLU A 525 -13.50 -0.23 22.15
CA GLU A 525 -14.96 -0.20 22.39
C GLU A 525 -15.66 1.08 21.90
N ASP A 526 -14.93 2.19 21.75
CA ASP A 526 -15.46 3.48 21.31
C ASP A 526 -15.53 3.62 19.79
N ILE A 527 -14.83 2.79 19.01
CA ILE A 527 -14.80 2.87 17.53
C ILE A 527 -16.21 2.97 16.90
N PRO A 528 -17.23 2.14 17.28
CA PRO A 528 -18.57 2.23 16.70
C PRO A 528 -19.35 3.50 17.09
N LYS A 529 -18.89 4.25 18.10
CA LYS A 529 -19.51 5.51 18.54
C LYS A 529 -19.09 6.68 17.63
N LEU A 530 -17.95 6.56 16.95
CA LEU A 530 -17.38 7.56 16.04
C LEU A 530 -18.03 7.57 14.65
N PHE A 531 -19.07 6.74 14.41
CA PHE A 531 -19.78 6.62 13.14
C PHE A 531 -21.29 6.93 13.24
N LYS A 532 -21.70 7.66 14.28
CA LYS A 532 -23.09 8.00 14.60
C LYS A 532 -23.45 9.44 14.28
#